data_AF-A0AAE3U4H7-F1
#
_entry.id   AF-A0AAE3U4H7-F1
#
_cell.length_a   1.000
_cell.length_b   1.000
_cell.length_c   1.000
_cell.angle_alpha   90.00
_cell.angle_beta   90.00
_cell.angle_gamma   90.00
#
_symmetry.space_group_name_H-M   'P 1'
#
loop_
_entity.id
_entity.type
_entity.pdbx_description
1 polymer ?
#
loop_
_entity_poly.entity_id
_entity_poly.type
_entity_poly.pdbx_seq_one_letter_code
_entity_poly.pdbx_strand_id
1 'polypeptide(L)'
;MTAPMRLLRPETELPFRFEVGQEVSFHEMRARIVDRLRSAMGREYYQVEVLGEAYGRPHRTVLADHIEPAARDVAMRAQVAVTLAERMYKNIKAMESLLGHPIADHIGFDEFEHQLHEVKQAADHLWSAA
;
A
#
# COMPACT_ATOMS: atom_id res chain seq x y z
N MET A 1 14.11 -28.79 50.86
CA MET A 1 13.40 -27.53 50.59
C MET A 1 13.65 -27.19 49.13
N THR A 2 12.73 -27.56 48.25
CA THR A 2 12.89 -27.44 46.80
C THR A 2 12.09 -26.21 46.36
N ALA A 3 12.78 -25.17 45.92
CA ALA A 3 12.13 -23.96 45.42
C ALA A 3 11.28 -24.32 44.18
N PRO A 4 10.02 -23.86 44.09
CA PRO A 4 9.24 -24.08 42.89
C PRO A 4 9.87 -23.29 41.73
N MET A 5 10.15 -24.01 40.66
CA MET A 5 10.52 -23.49 39.35
C MET A 5 9.42 -22.50 38.94
N ARG A 6 9.70 -21.19 39.06
CA ARG A 6 8.87 -20.15 38.45
C ARG A 6 8.83 -20.49 36.96
N LEU A 7 7.70 -20.98 36.48
CA LEU A 7 7.36 -20.94 35.07
C LEU A 7 7.49 -19.47 34.66
N LEU A 8 8.60 -19.14 34.01
CA LEU A 8 8.71 -17.93 33.21
C LEU A 8 7.46 -17.93 32.35
N ARG A 9 6.61 -16.91 32.51
CA ARG A 9 5.48 -16.70 31.60
C ARG A 9 6.08 -16.79 30.18
N PRO A 10 5.50 -17.56 29.25
CA PRO A 10 5.95 -17.48 27.87
C PRO A 10 5.92 -16.00 27.52
N GLU A 11 7.10 -15.46 27.22
CA GLU A 11 7.23 -14.09 26.72
C GLU A 11 6.21 -13.99 25.60
N THR A 12 5.28 -13.06 25.75
CA THR A 12 4.19 -12.80 24.81
C THR A 12 4.82 -12.77 23.41
N GLU A 13 4.68 -13.84 22.63
CA GLU A 13 5.20 -13.86 21.27
C GLU A 13 4.50 -12.71 20.57
N LEU A 14 5.26 -11.65 20.25
CA LEU A 14 4.69 -10.50 19.58
C LEU A 14 3.97 -11.01 18.32
N PRO A 15 2.77 -10.54 18.00
CA PRO A 15 2.13 -10.93 16.75
C PRO A 15 3.06 -10.60 15.58
N PHE A 16 3.03 -11.43 14.54
CA PHE A 16 3.70 -11.09 13.29
C PHE A 16 3.04 -9.83 12.72
N ARG A 17 3.83 -8.95 12.09
CA ARG A 17 3.30 -7.77 11.40
C ARG A 17 2.34 -8.10 10.26
N PHE A 18 2.52 -9.25 9.61
CA PHE A 18 1.70 -9.69 8.50
C PHE A 18 1.17 -11.11 8.72
N GLU A 19 -0.05 -11.35 8.25
CA GLU A 19 -0.72 -12.65 8.32
C GLU A 19 -0.47 -13.49 7.06
N VAL A 20 -0.50 -14.83 7.21
CA VAL A 20 -0.47 -15.73 6.05
C VAL A 20 -1.73 -15.51 5.21
N GLY A 21 -1.57 -15.43 3.90
CA GLY A 21 -2.61 -15.08 2.94
C GLY A 21 -2.77 -13.58 2.69
N GLN A 22 -2.17 -12.71 3.51
CA GLN A 22 -2.22 -11.27 3.31
C GLN A 22 -1.46 -10.86 2.03
N GLU A 23 -2.03 -9.92 1.28
CA GLU A 23 -1.36 -9.31 0.13
C GLU A 23 -0.47 -8.15 0.59
N VAL A 24 0.77 -8.19 0.12
CA VAL A 24 1.82 -7.22 0.41
C VAL A 24 2.48 -6.75 -0.88
N SER A 25 3.07 -5.56 -0.83
CA SER A 25 3.97 -5.06 -1.85
C SER A 25 5.42 -5.34 -1.43
N PHE A 26 6.21 -5.87 -2.35
CA PHE A 26 7.64 -6.08 -2.22
C PHE A 26 8.33 -5.42 -3.42
N HIS A 27 9.03 -4.30 -3.20
CA HIS A 27 9.44 -3.40 -4.28
C HIS A 27 8.24 -3.03 -5.18
N GLU A 28 8.34 -3.21 -6.50
CA GLU A 28 7.25 -2.94 -7.46
C GLU A 28 6.33 -4.15 -7.68
N MET A 29 6.57 -5.26 -6.98
CA MET A 29 5.83 -6.50 -7.14
C MET A 29 4.74 -6.64 -6.08
N ARG A 30 3.56 -7.10 -6.50
CA ARG A 30 2.55 -7.63 -5.58
C ARG A 30 2.91 -9.05 -5.19
N ALA A 31 2.71 -9.39 -3.93
CA ALA A 31 2.96 -10.72 -3.42
C ALA A 31 1.95 -11.11 -2.33
N ARG A 32 1.84 -12.41 -2.05
CA ARG A 32 1.04 -12.96 -0.97
C ARG A 32 1.93 -13.63 0.05
N ILE A 33 1.71 -13.40 1.33
CA ILE A 33 2.41 -14.11 2.41
C ILE A 33 1.99 -15.57 2.38
N VAL A 34 2.93 -16.51 2.26
CA VAL A 34 2.67 -17.95 2.28
C VAL A 34 3.18 -18.63 3.55
N ASP A 35 4.22 -18.08 4.18
CA ASP A 35 4.73 -18.55 5.47
C ASP A 35 5.46 -17.43 6.23
N ARG A 36 5.67 -17.62 7.53
CA ARG A 36 6.29 -16.65 8.42
C ARG A 36 7.22 -17.33 9.42
N LEU A 37 8.38 -16.70 9.63
CA LEU A 37 9.42 -17.19 10.51
C LEU A 37 9.97 -16.03 11.35
N ARG A 38 10.22 -16.28 12.63
CA ARG A 38 10.94 -15.34 13.50
C ARG A 38 12.30 -15.91 13.87
N SER A 39 13.36 -15.12 13.71
CA SER A 39 14.70 -15.52 14.13
C SER A 39 14.85 -15.45 15.65
N ALA A 40 15.88 -16.09 16.20
CA ALA A 40 16.23 -15.99 17.61
C ALA A 40 16.54 -14.54 18.07
N MET A 41 16.88 -13.63 17.14
CA MET A 41 17.06 -12.20 17.41
C MET A 41 15.76 -11.39 17.23
N GLY A 42 14.61 -12.06 17.08
CA GLY A 42 13.30 -11.41 16.93
C GLY A 42 13.03 -10.85 15.53
N ARG A 43 13.89 -11.10 14.53
CA ARG A 43 13.66 -10.60 13.16
C ARG A 43 12.58 -11.43 12.46
N GLU A 44 11.65 -10.75 11.83
CA GLU A 44 10.57 -11.39 11.09
C GLU A 44 10.93 -11.56 9.62
N TYR A 45 10.83 -12.79 9.16
CA TYR A 45 11.00 -13.20 7.77
C TYR A 45 9.67 -13.75 7.25
N TYR A 46 9.37 -13.43 6.01
CA TYR A 46 8.16 -13.88 5.35
C TYR A 46 8.55 -14.58 4.07
N GLN A 47 7.96 -15.75 3.84
CA GLN A 47 7.96 -16.35 2.53
C GLN A 47 6.78 -15.74 1.77
N VAL A 48 7.07 -15.17 0.61
CA VAL A 48 6.09 -14.51 -0.25
C VAL A 48 6.01 -15.22 -1.60
N GLU A 49 4.79 -15.32 -2.13
CA GLU A 49 4.50 -15.71 -3.50
C GLU A 49 4.21 -14.46 -4.33
N VAL A 50 5.04 -14.16 -5.33
CA VAL A 50 4.87 -13.02 -6.24
C VAL A 50 3.67 -13.27 -7.16
N LEU A 51 2.71 -12.34 -7.15
CA LEU A 51 1.52 -12.35 -7.98
C LEU A 51 1.84 -11.66 -9.31
N GLY A 52 1.91 -12.43 -10.41
CA GLY A 52 2.17 -11.92 -11.77
C GLY A 52 3.41 -12.54 -12.41
N GLU A 53 4.08 -11.80 -13.31
CA GLU A 53 5.29 -12.26 -13.98
C GLU A 53 6.47 -12.34 -13.00
N ALA A 54 6.68 -13.52 -12.43
CA ALA A 54 7.67 -13.72 -11.37
C ALA A 54 9.12 -13.88 -11.87
N TYR A 55 9.42 -13.63 -13.15
CA TYR A 55 10.75 -13.85 -13.78
C TYR A 55 11.40 -15.19 -13.34
N GLY A 56 10.61 -16.25 -13.24
CA GLY A 56 11.06 -17.60 -12.85
C GLY A 56 11.31 -17.83 -11.35
N ARG A 57 11.07 -16.85 -10.46
CA ARG A 57 11.17 -17.00 -9.00
C ARG A 57 9.90 -16.54 -8.28
N PRO A 58 8.83 -17.37 -8.31
CA PRO A 58 7.55 -17.04 -7.69
C PRO A 58 7.64 -16.97 -6.17
N HIS A 59 8.48 -17.78 -5.52
CA HIS A 59 8.66 -17.74 -4.08
C HIS A 59 9.94 -17.02 -3.67
N ARG A 60 9.84 -16.14 -2.66
CA ARG A 60 10.96 -15.39 -2.11
C ARG A 60 10.86 -15.31 -0.59
N THR A 61 12.01 -15.25 0.09
CA THR A 61 12.07 -14.96 1.53
C THR A 61 12.53 -13.52 1.72
N VAL A 62 11.77 -12.73 2.45
CA VAL A 62 11.98 -11.30 2.64
C VAL A 62 11.88 -10.93 4.11
N LEU A 63 12.62 -9.90 4.53
CA LEU A 63 12.46 -9.29 5.85
C LEU A 63 11.19 -8.44 5.86
N ALA A 64 10.49 -8.35 7.00
CA ALA A 64 9.29 -7.51 7.02
C ALA A 64 9.56 -6.03 6.77
N ASP A 65 10.77 -5.53 7.02
CA ASP A 65 11.11 -4.13 6.75
C ASP A 65 11.17 -3.82 5.25
N HIS A 66 11.13 -4.85 4.40
CA HIS A 66 11.18 -4.73 2.94
C HIS A 66 9.81 -4.94 2.28
N ILE A 67 8.76 -5.17 3.07
CA ILE A 67 7.40 -5.38 2.58
C ILE A 67 6.44 -4.42 3.27
N GLU A 68 5.43 -4.01 2.53
CA GLU A 68 4.38 -3.11 3.00
C GLU A 68 3.01 -3.68 2.64
N PRO A 69 1.92 -3.28 3.31
CA PRO A 69 0.57 -3.65 2.89
C PRO A 69 0.33 -3.24 1.44
N ALA A 70 -0.22 -4.15 0.61
CA ALA A 70 -0.45 -3.85 -0.81
C ALA A 70 -1.42 -2.68 -1.03
N ALA A 71 -2.33 -2.43 -0.06
CA ALA A 71 -3.23 -1.28 -0.08
C ALA A 71 -2.49 0.06 -0.02
N ARG A 72 -1.34 0.12 0.67
CA ARG A 72 -0.57 1.35 0.85
C ARG A 72 0.10 1.81 -0.44
N ASP A 73 0.64 0.88 -1.23
CA ASP A 73 1.18 1.17 -2.56
C ASP A 73 0.09 1.71 -3.50
N VAL A 74 -1.09 1.08 -3.50
CA VAL A 74 -2.24 1.56 -4.29
C VAL A 74 -2.68 2.96 -3.86
N ALA A 75 -2.80 3.21 -2.56
CA ALA A 75 -3.15 4.51 -2.01
C ALA A 75 -2.14 5.60 -2.42
N MET A 76 -0.83 5.31 -2.32
CA MET A 76 0.22 6.24 -2.73
C MET A 76 0.11 6.59 -4.21
N ARG A 77 -0.04 5.59 -5.09
CA ARG A 77 -0.19 5.82 -6.54
C ARG A 77 -1.44 6.62 -6.88
N ALA A 78 -2.55 6.33 -6.22
CA ALA A 78 -3.79 7.08 -6.39
C ALA A 78 -3.62 8.55 -5.97
N GLN A 79 -2.95 8.81 -4.84
CA GLN A 79 -2.73 10.18 -4.36
C GLN A 79 -1.80 11.00 -5.28
N VAL A 80 -0.78 10.36 -5.86
CA VAL A 80 0.06 10.97 -6.91
C VAL A 80 -0.78 11.31 -8.15
N ALA A 81 -1.62 10.38 -8.62
CA ALA A 81 -2.48 10.59 -9.77
C ALA A 81 -3.47 11.76 -9.55
N VAL A 82 -4.12 11.80 -8.38
CA VAL A 82 -5.00 12.91 -7.97
C VAL A 82 -4.25 14.23 -7.98
N THR A 83 -3.05 14.28 -7.41
CA THR A 83 -2.24 15.51 -7.35
C THR A 83 -1.87 16.01 -8.76
N LEU A 84 -1.50 15.10 -9.66
CA LEU A 84 -1.18 15.43 -11.04
C LEU A 84 -2.42 15.96 -11.79
N ALA A 85 -3.57 15.32 -11.62
CA ALA A 85 -4.83 15.74 -12.21
C ALA A 85 -5.31 17.10 -11.69
N GLU A 86 -5.26 17.34 -10.38
CA GLU A 86 -5.57 18.65 -9.78
C GLU A 86 -4.67 19.75 -10.37
N ARG A 87 -3.40 19.44 -10.60
CA ARG A 87 -2.45 20.39 -11.22
C ARG A 87 -2.78 20.65 -12.69
N MET A 88 -3.11 19.61 -13.45
CA MET A 88 -3.54 19.76 -14.85
C MET A 88 -4.79 20.62 -14.95
N TYR A 89 -5.78 20.39 -14.08
CA TYR A 89 -7.00 21.18 -14.03
C TYR A 89 -6.73 22.66 -13.78
N LYS A 90 -5.91 22.98 -12.77
CA LYS A 90 -5.51 24.36 -12.46
C LYS A 90 -4.83 25.03 -13.66
N ASN A 91 -3.96 24.31 -14.37
CA ASN A 91 -3.30 24.83 -15.56
C ASN A 91 -4.30 25.11 -16.69
N ILE A 92 -5.28 24.23 -16.91
CA ILE A 92 -6.32 24.42 -17.93
C ILE A 92 -7.17 25.65 -17.60
N LYS A 93 -7.65 25.79 -16.36
CA LYS A 93 -8.38 26.98 -15.90
C LYS A 93 -7.59 28.28 -16.09
N ALA A 94 -6.28 28.25 -15.83
CA ALA A 94 -5.41 29.40 -16.10
C ALA A 94 -5.32 29.71 -17.60
N MET A 95 -5.25 28.70 -18.47
CA MET A 95 -5.27 28.89 -19.92
C MET A 95 -6.62 29.44 -20.43
N GLU A 96 -7.75 28.95 -19.90
CA GLU A 96 -9.08 29.51 -20.23
C GLU A 96 -9.16 31.00 -19.93
N SER A 97 -8.66 31.41 -18.78
CA SER A 97 -8.60 32.82 -18.37
C SER A 97 -7.79 33.68 -19.34
N LEU A 98 -6.68 33.15 -19.85
CA LEU A 98 -5.83 33.84 -20.83
C LEU A 98 -6.45 33.87 -22.24
N LEU A 99 -7.15 32.81 -22.65
CA LEU A 99 -7.67 32.64 -24.01
C LEU A 99 -9.10 33.17 -24.18
N GLY A 100 -9.82 33.47 -23.09
CA GLY A 100 -11.17 34.05 -23.13
C GLY A 100 -12.25 33.08 -23.65
N HIS A 101 -11.95 31.80 -23.75
CA HIS A 101 -12.88 30.76 -24.20
C HIS A 101 -12.90 29.59 -23.20
N PRO A 102 -14.09 29.10 -22.82
CA PRO A 102 -14.22 27.95 -21.94
C PRO A 102 -13.88 26.67 -22.71
N ILE A 103 -12.77 26.05 -22.31
CA ILE A 103 -12.34 24.72 -22.75
C ILE A 103 -13.06 23.66 -21.93
N ALA A 104 -13.31 23.94 -20.65
CA ALA A 104 -13.81 23.01 -19.65
C ALA A 104 -15.24 22.55 -19.91
N ASP A 105 -16.07 23.42 -20.49
CA ASP A 105 -17.47 23.14 -20.82
C ASP A 105 -17.61 22.11 -21.97
N HIS A 106 -16.53 21.79 -22.68
CA HIS A 106 -16.55 20.87 -23.82
C HIS A 106 -16.01 19.47 -23.49
N ILE A 107 -15.44 19.27 -22.29
CA ILE A 107 -14.73 18.03 -21.94
C ILE A 107 -15.26 17.35 -20.68
N GLY A 108 -16.40 17.79 -20.13
CA GLY A 108 -17.03 17.13 -18.97
C GLY A 108 -16.22 17.25 -17.68
N PHE A 109 -15.55 18.39 -17.45
CA PHE A 109 -14.65 18.55 -16.31
C PHE A 109 -15.32 18.48 -14.94
N ASP A 110 -16.61 18.81 -14.84
CA ASP A 110 -17.36 18.69 -13.58
C ASP A 110 -17.49 17.22 -13.15
N GLU A 111 -17.72 16.32 -14.11
CA GLU A 111 -17.76 14.87 -13.85
C GLU A 111 -16.37 14.35 -13.47
N PHE A 112 -15.33 14.85 -14.14
CA PHE A 112 -13.94 14.52 -13.80
C PHE A 112 -13.56 14.99 -12.39
N GLU A 113 -13.98 16.18 -11.97
CA GLU A 113 -13.72 16.70 -10.62
C GLU A 113 -14.39 15.83 -9.55
N HIS A 114 -15.63 15.39 -9.81
CA HIS A 114 -16.32 14.45 -8.94
C HIS A 114 -15.57 13.10 -8.83
N GLN A 115 -15.20 12.50 -9.95
CA GLN A 115 -14.43 11.26 -9.99
C GLN A 115 -13.09 11.40 -9.24
N LEU A 116 -12.42 12.54 -9.39
CA LEU A 116 -11.16 12.80 -8.69
C LEU A 116 -11.34 12.82 -7.17
N HIS A 117 -12.45 13.41 -6.71
CA HIS A 117 -12.80 13.46 -5.30
C HIS A 117 -13.07 12.06 -4.74
N GLU A 118 -13.81 11.23 -5.46
CA GLU A 118 -14.05 9.83 -5.06
C GLU A 118 -12.75 9.02 -4.96
N VAL A 119 -11.86 9.15 -5.95
CA VAL A 119 -10.55 8.47 -5.95
C VAL A 119 -9.71 8.94 -4.77
N LYS A 120 -9.72 10.23 -4.46
CA LYS A 120 -9.00 10.79 -3.30
C LYS A 120 -9.52 10.21 -1.98
N GLN A 121 -10.84 10.20 -1.78
CA GLN A 121 -11.44 9.62 -0.58
C GLN A 121 -11.10 8.12 -0.45
N ALA A 122 -11.22 7.36 -1.55
CA ALA A 122 -10.87 5.95 -1.55
C ALA A 122 -9.39 5.71 -1.21
N ALA A 123 -8.49 6.55 -1.73
CA ALA A 123 -7.06 6.47 -1.42
C ALA A 123 -6.78 6.75 0.06
N ASP A 124 -7.41 7.78 0.64
CA ASP A 124 -7.26 8.12 2.05
C ASP A 124 -7.79 6.99 2.95
N HIS A 125 -8.92 6.39 2.58
CA HIS A 125 -9.47 5.22 3.28
C HIS A 125 -8.49 4.03 3.23
N LEU A 126 -7.95 3.70 2.05
CA LEU A 126 -6.96 2.64 1.90
C LEU A 126 -5.68 2.91 2.71
N TRP A 127 -5.24 4.17 2.79
CA TRP A 127 -4.08 4.54 3.58
C TRP A 127 -4.33 4.40 5.09
N SER A 128 -5.53 4.75 5.55
CA SER A 128 -5.90 4.66 6.97
C SER A 128 -6.19 3.23 7.46
N ALA A 129 -6.53 2.32 6.54
CA ALA A 129 -6.86 0.93 6.82
C ALA A 129 -5.66 -0.02 6.68
N ALA A 130 -4.52 0.47 6.19
CA ALA A 130 -3.28 -0.27 5.97
C ALA A 130 -2.30 -0.13 7.15
#